data_AF-A0A923ZHX1-F1
#
_entry.id   AF-A0A923ZHX1-F1
#
_cell.length_a   1.000
_cell.length_b   1.000
_cell.length_c   1.000
_cell.angle_alpha   90.00
_cell.angle_beta   90.00
_cell.angle_gamma   90.00
#
_symmetry.space_group_name_H-M   'P 1'
#
loop_
_entity.id
_entity.type
_entity.pdbx_description
1 polymer ?
#
loop_
_entity_poly.entity_id
_entity_poly.type
_entity_poly.pdbx_seq_one_letter_code
_entity_poly.pdbx_strand_id
1 'polypeptide(L)'
;MSLEKENFLRTKLVACLQRLDPATPPRWGKLSVQQMIEHYAGDAVRNASGRLKIDKILTPPENLIRMREFMISDKLFKENTKNPLMDEEPAPLRYKTVQGAVGELQQELI
;
A
#
# COMPACT_ATOMS: atom_id res chain seq x y z
N MET A 1 -14.99 -3.75 -9.91
CA MET A 1 -14.61 -2.56 -9.12
C MET A 1 -15.86 -1.71 -8.94
N SER A 2 -16.20 -1.27 -7.73
CA SER A 2 -17.35 -0.36 -7.58
C SER A 2 -16.92 1.05 -8.00
N LEU A 3 -17.83 1.77 -8.67
CA LEU A 3 -17.60 3.16 -9.09
C LEU A 3 -17.21 4.06 -7.90
N GLU A 4 -17.74 3.74 -6.73
CA GLU A 4 -17.42 4.41 -5.47
C GLU A 4 -15.95 4.22 -5.04
N LYS A 5 -15.44 2.98 -5.06
CA LYS A 5 -14.05 2.67 -4.69
C LYS A 5 -13.07 3.38 -5.63
N GLU A 6 -13.37 3.39 -6.92
CA GLU A 6 -12.57 4.12 -7.91
C GLU A 6 -12.59 5.63 -7.65
N ASN A 7 -13.77 6.20 -7.46
CA ASN A 7 -13.92 7.62 -7.19
C ASN A 7 -13.16 8.04 -5.92
N PHE A 8 -13.18 7.21 -4.87
CA PHE A 8 -12.39 7.47 -3.67
C PHE A 8 -10.90 7.57 -3.96
N LEU A 9 -10.33 6.59 -4.68
CA LEU A 9 -8.90 6.59 -5.02
C LEU A 9 -8.52 7.82 -5.84
N ARG A 10 -9.30 8.16 -6.86
CA ARG A 10 -8.98 9.25 -7.79
C ARG A 10 -9.22 10.65 -7.24
N THR A 11 -10.21 10.83 -6.36
CA THR A 11 -10.67 12.20 -5.98
C THR A 11 -10.56 12.51 -4.49
N LYS A 12 -10.57 11.50 -3.61
CA LYS A 12 -10.63 11.71 -2.15
C LYS A 12 -9.35 11.34 -1.43
N LEU A 13 -8.71 10.24 -1.82
CA LEU A 13 -7.55 9.68 -1.11
C LEU A 13 -6.43 10.71 -0.95
N VAL A 14 -6.02 11.37 -2.04
CA VAL A 14 -4.94 12.37 -2.02
C VAL A 14 -5.27 13.52 -1.06
N ALA A 15 -6.50 14.05 -1.11
CA ALA A 15 -6.94 15.13 -0.23
C ALA A 15 -6.94 14.71 1.25
N CYS A 16 -7.30 13.46 1.56
CA CYS A 16 -7.21 12.92 2.91
C CYS A 16 -5.76 12.84 3.39
N LEU A 17 -4.84 12.32 2.55
CA LEU A 17 -3.43 12.19 2.90
C LEU A 17 -2.73 13.54 3.07
N GLN A 18 -3.11 14.56 2.30
CA GLN A 18 -2.59 15.93 2.45
C GLN A 18 -2.95 16.57 3.80
N ARG A 19 -4.05 16.14 4.44
CA ARG A 19 -4.53 16.65 5.73
C ARG A 19 -4.02 15.84 6.92
N LEU A 20 -3.41 14.70 6.68
CA LEU A 20 -2.91 13.83 7.75
C LEU A 20 -1.65 14.45 8.36
N ASP A 21 -1.62 14.57 9.69
CA ASP A 21 -0.45 15.04 10.42
C ASP A 21 0.71 14.04 10.23
N PRO A 22 1.86 14.46 9.65
CA PRO A 22 3.05 13.62 9.50
C PRO A 22 3.54 12.97 10.80
N ALA A 23 3.28 13.59 11.95
CA ALA A 23 3.70 13.10 13.26
C ALA A 23 2.72 12.07 13.87
N THR A 24 1.63 11.74 13.18
CA THR A 24 0.65 10.76 13.67
C THR A 24 1.33 9.40 13.91
N PRO A 25 1.32 8.87 15.14
CA PRO A 25 1.93 7.57 15.41
C PRO A 25 1.11 6.44 14.77
N PRO A 26 1.75 5.34 14.33
CA PRO A 26 1.03 4.18 13.84
C PRO A 26 0.18 3.57 14.97
N ARG A 27 -1.07 3.22 14.67
CA ARG A 27 -1.92 2.46 15.62
C ARG A 27 -1.52 0.98 15.68
N TRP A 28 -1.01 0.46 14.57
CA TRP A 28 -0.49 -0.90 14.41
C TRP A 28 0.58 -0.88 13.31
N GLY A 29 1.46 -1.89 13.32
CA GLY A 29 2.64 -1.90 12.48
C GLY A 29 3.69 -0.86 12.88
N LYS A 30 4.71 -0.69 12.03
CA LYS A 30 5.88 0.15 12.32
C LYS A 30 6.08 1.33 11.37
N LEU A 31 5.35 1.38 10.26
CA LEU A 31 5.53 2.43 9.25
C LEU A 31 5.03 3.78 9.78
N SER A 32 5.85 4.81 9.65
CA SER A 32 5.40 6.19 9.80
C SER A 32 4.37 6.57 8.73
N VAL A 33 3.72 7.72 8.87
CA VAL A 33 2.81 8.27 7.86
C VAL A 33 3.46 8.32 6.48
N GLN A 34 4.68 8.84 6.40
CA GLN A 34 5.39 8.94 5.12
C GLN A 34 5.69 7.56 4.54
N GLN A 35 6.21 6.63 5.35
CA GLN A 35 6.55 5.28 4.89
C GLN A 35 5.32 4.52 4.39
N MET A 36 4.15 4.71 5.02
CA MET A 36 2.91 4.08 4.57
C MET A 36 2.47 4.62 3.19
N ILE A 37 2.59 5.92 2.97
CA ILE A 37 2.27 6.54 1.69
C ILE A 37 3.25 6.05 0.61
N GLU A 38 4.53 5.99 0.92
CA GLU A 38 5.58 5.50 0.01
C GLU A 38 5.43 4.02 -0.31
N HIS A 39 5.08 3.20 0.68
CA HIS A 39 4.78 1.77 0.51
C HIS A 39 3.56 1.58 -0.40
N TYR A 40 2.48 2.32 -0.13
CA TYR A 40 1.27 2.24 -0.95
C TYR A 40 1.54 2.66 -2.41
N ALA A 41 2.18 3.81 -2.63
CA ALA A 41 2.48 4.31 -3.96
C ALA A 41 3.47 3.42 -4.72
N GLY A 42 4.66 3.22 -4.14
CA GLY A 42 5.77 2.60 -4.83
C GLY A 42 5.70 1.09 -4.92
N ASP A 43 4.98 0.43 -4.01
CA ASP A 43 4.90 -1.03 -3.96
C ASP A 43 3.52 -1.50 -4.41
N ALA A 44 2.45 -1.08 -3.71
CA ALA A 44 1.11 -1.61 -3.97
C ALA A 44 0.51 -1.09 -5.30
N VAL A 45 0.47 0.24 -5.52
CA VAL A 45 -0.14 0.82 -6.72
C VAL A 45 0.67 0.48 -7.97
N ARG A 46 2.00 0.61 -7.93
CA ARG A 46 2.86 0.20 -9.05
C ARG A 46 2.72 -1.28 -9.37
N ASN A 47 2.57 -2.15 -8.38
CA ASN A 47 2.36 -3.57 -8.63
C ASN A 47 0.99 -3.82 -9.28
N ALA A 48 -0.06 -3.20 -8.76
CA ALA A 48 -1.41 -3.32 -9.29
C ALA A 48 -1.55 -2.76 -10.73
N SER A 49 -0.81 -1.70 -11.08
CA SER A 49 -0.80 -1.11 -12.42
C SER A 49 0.13 -1.81 -13.41
N GLY A 50 0.97 -2.74 -12.94
CA GLY A 50 1.97 -3.45 -13.75
C GLY A 50 3.26 -2.66 -14.01
N ARG A 51 3.43 -1.48 -13.39
CA ARG A 51 4.68 -0.70 -13.43
C ARG A 51 5.79 -1.35 -12.60
N LEU A 52 5.42 -2.02 -11.50
CA LEU A 52 6.28 -2.90 -10.73
C LEU A 52 5.86 -4.36 -11.00
N LYS A 53 6.66 -5.05 -11.81
CA LYS A 53 6.40 -6.46 -12.14
C LYS A 53 7.07 -7.38 -11.14
N ILE A 54 6.31 -8.33 -10.61
CA ILE A 54 6.81 -9.41 -9.75
C ILE A 54 6.63 -10.70 -10.54
N ASP A 55 7.70 -11.13 -11.21
CA ASP A 55 7.65 -12.25 -12.15
C ASP A 55 7.84 -13.62 -11.48
N LYS A 56 8.07 -13.64 -10.17
CA LYS A 56 8.25 -14.86 -9.38
C LYS A 56 7.07 -15.08 -8.45
N ILE A 57 6.35 -16.18 -8.67
CA ILE A 57 5.31 -16.65 -7.76
C ILE A 57 5.98 -17.45 -6.63
N LEU A 58 5.83 -17.00 -5.38
CA LEU A 58 6.34 -17.68 -4.19
C LEU A 58 5.30 -18.63 -3.55
N THR A 59 4.02 -18.43 -3.88
CA THR A 59 2.92 -19.25 -3.36
C THR A 59 2.98 -20.65 -3.98
N PRO A 60 3.01 -21.72 -3.17
CA PRO A 60 2.95 -23.10 -3.68
C PRO A 60 1.68 -23.34 -4.52
N PRO A 61 1.74 -24.15 -5.59
CA PRO A 61 0.60 -24.39 -6.50
C PRO A 61 -0.71 -24.76 -5.80
N GLU A 62 -0.63 -25.62 -4.78
CA GLU A 62 -1.76 -26.10 -3.98
C GLU A 62 -2.47 -24.99 -3.17
N ASN A 63 -1.79 -23.86 -2.94
CA ASN A 63 -2.31 -22.73 -2.19
C ASN A 63 -2.80 -21.57 -3.09
N LEU A 64 -2.60 -21.65 -4.41
CA LEU A 64 -2.88 -20.52 -5.31
C LEU A 64 -4.34 -20.07 -5.29
N ILE A 65 -5.29 -21.02 -5.37
CA ILE A 65 -6.72 -20.70 -5.35
C ILE A 65 -7.10 -20.00 -4.05
N ARG A 66 -6.70 -20.59 -2.92
CA ARG A 66 -6.96 -20.03 -1.59
C ARG A 66 -6.36 -18.63 -1.40
N MET A 67 -5.12 -18.42 -1.88
CA MET A 67 -4.46 -17.12 -1.75
C MET A 67 -5.15 -16.05 -2.62
N ARG A 68 -5.58 -16.42 -3.83
CA ARG A 68 -6.35 -15.54 -4.70
C ARG A 68 -7.70 -15.17 -4.09
N GLU A 69 -8.43 -16.15 -3.55
CA GLU A 69 -9.72 -15.93 -2.87
C GLU A 69 -9.56 -14.97 -1.69
N PHE A 70 -8.52 -15.16 -0.87
CA PHE A 70 -8.22 -14.24 0.23
C PHE A 70 -7.94 -12.81 -0.27
N MET A 71 -7.10 -12.67 -1.31
CA MET A 71 -6.71 -11.38 -1.87
C MET A 71 -7.89 -10.56 -2.42
N ILE A 72 -8.91 -11.21 -2.97
CA ILE A 72 -10.10 -10.54 -3.52
C ILE A 72 -11.26 -10.42 -2.53
N SER A 73 -11.11 -10.95 -1.31
CA SER A 73 -12.15 -10.91 -0.28
C SER A 73 -12.18 -9.57 0.47
N ASP A 74 -13.32 -9.22 1.06
CA ASP A 74 -13.43 -8.09 2.00
C ASP A 74 -13.04 -8.47 3.44
N LYS A 75 -12.34 -9.60 3.63
CA LYS A 75 -11.91 -10.05 4.96
C LYS A 75 -10.85 -9.10 5.52
N LEU A 76 -11.12 -8.55 6.69
CA LEU A 76 -10.16 -7.70 7.38
C LEU A 76 -8.88 -8.47 7.72
N PHE A 77 -7.74 -7.83 7.48
CA PHE A 77 -6.46 -8.30 7.97
C PHE A 77 -6.42 -8.20 9.49
N LYS A 78 -5.81 -9.19 10.15
CA LYS A 78 -5.52 -9.10 11.58
C LYS A 78 -4.47 -8.03 11.81
N GLU A 79 -4.67 -7.20 12.81
CA GLU A 79 -3.67 -6.20 13.23
C GLU A 79 -2.33 -6.88 13.51
N ASN A 80 -1.24 -6.21 13.13
CA ASN A 80 0.14 -6.70 13.32
C ASN A 80 0.43 -8.07 12.66
N THR A 81 -0.27 -8.42 11.58
CA THR A 81 0.12 -9.56 10.75
C THR A 81 1.51 -9.33 10.17
N LYS A 82 2.49 -10.14 10.60
CA LYS A 82 3.87 -10.05 10.10
C LYS A 82 3.96 -10.63 8.69
N ASN A 83 4.64 -9.92 7.79
CA ASN A 83 5.03 -10.45 6.49
C ASN A 83 6.37 -11.17 6.64
N PRO A 84 6.46 -12.50 6.49
CA PRO A 84 7.70 -13.25 6.64
C PRO A 84 8.74 -12.93 5.56
N LEU A 85 8.36 -12.22 4.50
CA LEU A 85 9.25 -11.79 3.41
C LEU A 85 9.82 -10.39 3.61
N MET A 86 9.46 -9.69 4.69
CA MET A 86 9.92 -8.34 4.97
C MET A 86 10.79 -8.30 6.23
N ASP A 87 11.74 -7.39 6.25
CA ASP A 87 12.56 -7.12 7.42
C ASP A 87 11.72 -6.56 8.58
N GLU A 88 12.26 -6.71 9.78
CA GLU A 88 11.61 -6.21 10.99
C GLU A 88 11.56 -4.68 11.04
N GLU A 89 12.54 -4.01 10.46
CA GLU A 89 12.61 -2.55 10.41
C GLU A 89 12.14 -2.02 9.05
N PRO A 90 11.32 -0.95 9.04
CA PRO A 90 10.90 -0.30 7.80
C PRO A 90 12.06 0.13 6.89
N ALA A 91 11.83 0.09 5.58
CA ALA A 91 12.75 0.64 4.62
C ALA A 91 12.97 2.16 4.83
N PRO A 92 14.16 2.70 4.46
CA PRO A 92 14.42 4.13 4.47
C PRO A 92 13.41 4.91 3.62
N LEU A 93 13.19 6.17 3.99
CA LEU A 93 12.34 7.09 3.23
C LEU A 93 12.90 7.31 1.81
N ARG A 94 12.02 7.21 0.82
CA ARG A 94 12.30 7.47 -0.60
C ARG A 94 12.27 8.96 -0.92
N TYR A 95 11.40 9.71 -0.24
CA TYR A 95 11.25 11.15 -0.43
C TYR A 95 11.70 11.93 0.81
N LYS A 96 11.98 13.23 0.63
CA LYS A 96 12.38 14.11 1.73
C LYS A 96 11.20 14.57 2.59
N THR A 97 9.98 14.53 2.06
CA THR A 97 8.78 15.05 2.72
C THR A 97 7.56 14.17 2.42
N VAL A 98 6.58 14.19 3.34
CA VAL A 98 5.26 13.58 3.13
C VAL A 98 4.61 14.11 1.86
N GLN A 99 4.71 15.41 1.58
CA GLN A 99 4.13 16.02 0.39
C GLN A 99 4.77 15.48 -0.90
N GLY A 100 6.07 15.19 -0.90
CA GLY A 100 6.75 14.53 -2.01
C GLY A 100 6.19 13.13 -2.26
N ALA A 101 6.00 12.35 -1.19
CA ALA A 101 5.40 11.01 -1.29
C ALA A 101 3.94 11.05 -1.78
N VAL A 102 3.14 12.00 -1.31
CA VAL A 102 1.75 12.19 -1.75
C VAL A 102 1.68 12.62 -3.22
N GLY A 103 2.58 13.51 -3.65
CA GLY A 103 2.66 13.94 -5.06
C GLY A 103 2.93 12.76 -5.99
N GLU A 104 3.80 11.84 -5.59
CA GLU A 104 4.10 10.65 -6.37
C GLU A 104 2.97 9.62 -6.36
N LEU A 105 2.29 9.43 -5.23
CA LEU A 105 1.06 8.65 -5.22
C LEU A 105 0.02 9.21 -6.22
N GLN A 106 -0.14 10.53 -6.26
CA GLN A 106 -1.07 11.16 -7.19
C GLN A 106 -0.68 10.90 -8.65
N GLN A 107 0.61 10.89 -8.99
CA GLN A 107 1.07 10.55 -10.34
C GLN A 107 0.79 9.08 -10.70
N GLU A 108 0.93 8.13 -9.77
CA GLU A 108 0.63 6.72 -10.03
C GLU A 108 -0.87 6.42 -10.19
N LEU A 109 -1.75 7.33 -9.77
CA LEU A 109 -3.21 7.18 -9.83
C LEU A 109 -3.87 7.82 -11.06
N ILE A 110 -3.12 8.57 -11.88
CA ILE A 110 -3.59 9.23 -13.10
C ILE A 110 -3.32 8.32 -14.30
#